data_AF-A0A9P8EVR5-F1
#
_entry.id   AF-A0A9P8EVR5-F1
#
_cell.length_a   1.000
_cell.length_b   1.000
_cell.length_c   1.000
_cell.angle_alpha   90.00
_cell.angle_beta   90.00
_cell.angle_gamma   90.00
#
_symmetry.space_group_name_H-M   'P 1'
#
loop_
_entity.id
_entity.type
_entity.pdbx_description
1 polymer ?
#
loop_
_entity_poly.entity_id
_entity_poly.type
_entity_poly.pdbx_seq_one_letter_code
_entity_poly.pdbx_strand_id
1 'polypeptide(L)'
;MKTGDGALDIDGHLWTIPVEFRASLVLYLSQLGLSRLKPTLKIPILIGLILYVHQVNRWELLLFFSGFFLCELDFRRRSSAPTTTSTSTSSSLSPISPTSPVFSTTIQQSRAWSTIYYMTFILGLYFGSQPARDLEHAPGWKTLSTLIPSHINPRDRYFPNLGAVLLIWSTSSHQPLQSVFTHPIIQYLGKISYPLYLMHGAVIHTLGYGIMDFMWASLGRDTVLKKEIGFGVAAVWVVVVTVWMADLFMRVVDTPTVRFAKWLEGKCTMET
;
A
#
# COMPACT_ATOMS: atom_id res chain seq x y z
N MET A 1 -14.02 -12.68 12.96
CA MET A 1 -13.68 -13.99 12.38
C MET A 1 -12.91 -14.74 13.44
N LYS A 2 -13.59 -15.57 14.24
CA LYS A 2 -12.92 -16.39 15.28
C LYS A 2 -12.18 -17.51 14.57
N THR A 3 -10.86 -17.48 14.63
CA THR A 3 -9.99 -18.57 14.17
C THR A 3 -10.00 -19.69 15.22
N GLY A 4 -10.08 -20.95 14.77
CA GLY A 4 -10.16 -22.13 15.64
C GLY A 4 -8.95 -22.32 16.55
N ASP A 5 -9.09 -23.26 17.49
CA ASP A 5 -8.31 -23.55 18.71
C ASP A 5 -6.79 -23.87 18.54
N GLY A 6 -6.08 -23.07 17.76
CA GLY A 6 -4.64 -23.15 17.56
C GLY A 6 -4.03 -21.98 16.77
N ALA A 7 -4.83 -20.99 16.40
CA ALA A 7 -4.31 -19.74 15.85
C ALA A 7 -3.70 -18.90 16.98
N LEU A 8 -2.48 -18.39 16.77
CA LEU A 8 -1.90 -17.37 17.64
C LEU A 8 -2.94 -16.26 17.85
N ASP A 9 -3.31 -15.99 19.10
CA ASP A 9 -4.26 -14.93 19.45
C ASP A 9 -3.54 -13.58 19.34
N ILE A 10 -3.42 -13.13 18.10
CA ILE A 10 -2.80 -11.86 17.75
C ILE A 10 -3.91 -10.80 17.76
N ASP A 11 -3.59 -9.60 18.21
CA ASP A 11 -4.47 -8.44 18.14
C ASP A 11 -5.13 -8.33 16.75
N GLY A 12 -6.45 -8.10 16.75
CA GLY A 12 -7.27 -8.11 15.56
C GLY A 12 -6.81 -7.15 14.47
N HIS A 13 -6.08 -6.07 14.79
CA HIS A 13 -5.54 -5.17 13.76
C HIS A 13 -4.47 -5.85 12.89
N LEU A 14 -3.74 -6.84 13.41
CA LEU A 14 -2.60 -7.54 12.77
C LEU A 14 -3.01 -8.60 11.74
N TRP A 15 -4.31 -8.73 11.45
CA TRP A 15 -4.86 -9.74 10.56
C TRP A 15 -4.29 -9.70 9.13
N THR A 16 -3.78 -8.55 8.66
CA THR A 16 -3.25 -8.44 7.29
C THR A 16 -1.89 -9.11 7.14
N ILE A 17 -1.08 -9.19 8.19
CA ILE A 17 0.28 -9.78 8.16
C ILE A 17 0.29 -11.19 7.54
N PRO A 18 -0.48 -12.18 8.05
CA PRO A 18 -0.48 -13.52 7.46
C PRO A 18 -1.03 -13.54 6.04
N VAL A 19 -1.96 -12.65 5.71
CA VAL A 19 -2.55 -12.54 4.37
C VAL A 19 -1.50 -12.01 3.37
N GLU A 20 -0.80 -10.94 3.74
CA GLU A 20 0.26 -10.31 2.95
C GLU A 20 1.46 -11.25 2.80
N PHE A 21 1.87 -11.95 3.86
CA PHE A 21 2.93 -12.94 3.79
C PHE A 21 2.61 -14.04 2.76
N ARG A 22 1.41 -14.64 2.84
CA ARG A 22 0.96 -15.65 1.87
C ARG A 22 0.93 -15.08 0.44
N ALA A 23 0.37 -13.89 0.25
CA ALA A 23 0.28 -13.27 -1.07
C ALA A 23 1.66 -12.95 -1.65
N SER A 24 2.61 -12.54 -0.82
CA SER A 24 4.00 -12.27 -1.22
C SER A 24 4.73 -13.53 -1.69
N LEU A 25 4.52 -14.68 -1.03
CA LEU A 25 5.08 -15.97 -1.46
C LEU A 25 4.52 -16.40 -2.82
N VAL A 26 3.20 -16.28 -3.00
CA VAL A 26 2.56 -16.59 -4.29
C VAL A 26 3.08 -15.67 -5.39
N LEU A 27 3.22 -14.37 -5.10
CA LEU A 27 3.76 -13.40 -6.04
C LEU A 27 5.22 -13.74 -6.40
N TYR A 28 6.07 -14.03 -5.43
CA TYR A 28 7.47 -14.39 -5.64
C TYR A 28 7.61 -15.63 -6.52
N LEU A 29 6.85 -16.70 -6.22
CA LEU A 29 6.84 -17.91 -7.04
C LEU A 29 6.34 -17.64 -8.46
N SER A 30 5.33 -16.79 -8.61
CA SER A 30 4.82 -16.39 -9.93
C SER A 30 5.86 -15.58 -10.71
N GLN A 31 6.56 -14.64 -10.06
CA GLN A 31 7.65 -13.88 -10.68
C GLN A 31 8.78 -14.79 -11.13
N LEU A 32 9.18 -15.77 -10.30
CA LEU A 32 10.19 -16.77 -10.65
C LEU A 32 9.76 -17.62 -11.85
N GLY A 33 8.53 -18.13 -11.85
CA GLY A 33 7.98 -18.95 -12.93
C GLY A 33 7.84 -18.19 -14.26
N LEU A 34 7.52 -16.89 -14.20
CA LEU A 34 7.36 -16.04 -15.39
C LEU A 34 8.66 -15.34 -15.78
N SER A 35 9.75 -15.47 -15.02
CA SER A 35 10.99 -14.69 -15.16
C SER A 35 11.63 -14.81 -16.55
N ARG A 36 11.58 -16.00 -17.16
CA ARG A 36 12.19 -16.32 -18.46
C ARG A 36 11.23 -16.16 -19.65
N LEU A 37 9.97 -15.81 -19.41
CA LEU A 37 8.99 -15.66 -20.48
C LEU A 37 9.19 -14.35 -21.24
N LYS A 38 8.98 -14.43 -22.57
CA LYS A 38 8.95 -13.24 -23.41
C LYS A 38 7.79 -12.32 -22.98
N PRO A 39 7.97 -10.99 -23.08
CA PRO A 39 6.94 -9.99 -22.80
C PRO A 39 5.57 -10.28 -23.44
N THR A 40 5.57 -10.77 -24.68
CA THR A 40 4.34 -11.08 -25.44
C THR A 40 3.51 -12.20 -24.83
N LEU A 41 4.13 -13.14 -24.12
CA LEU A 41 3.45 -14.23 -23.41
C LEU A 41 3.20 -13.87 -21.95
N LYS A 42 4.13 -13.15 -21.32
CA LYS A 42 4.02 -12.78 -19.90
C LYS A 42 2.77 -11.96 -19.60
N ILE A 43 2.46 -10.94 -20.41
CA ILE A 43 1.29 -10.07 -20.18
C ILE A 43 -0.05 -10.78 -20.25
N PRO A 44 -0.38 -11.54 -21.31
CA PRO A 44 -1.66 -12.24 -21.36
C PRO A 44 -1.79 -13.28 -20.23
N ILE A 45 -0.69 -13.93 -19.84
CA ILE A 45 -0.68 -14.83 -18.67
C ILE A 45 -1.00 -14.05 -17.38
N LEU A 46 -0.38 -12.89 -17.17
CA LEU A 46 -0.68 -12.04 -16.00
C LEU A 46 -2.14 -11.56 -15.99
N ILE A 47 -2.68 -11.16 -17.14
CA ILE A 47 -4.11 -10.80 -17.26
C ILE A 47 -4.98 -12.01 -16.91
N GLY A 48 -4.67 -13.19 -17.44
CA GLY A 48 -5.35 -14.43 -17.11
C GLY A 48 -5.31 -14.77 -15.62
N LEU A 49 -4.16 -14.58 -14.97
CA LEU A 49 -4.02 -14.75 -13.51
C LEU A 49 -4.88 -13.77 -12.73
N ILE A 50 -4.90 -12.49 -13.11
CA ILE A 50 -5.74 -11.46 -12.48
C ILE A 50 -7.23 -11.82 -12.59
N LEU A 51 -7.68 -12.24 -13.78
CA LEU A 51 -9.06 -12.67 -14.01
C LEU A 51 -9.40 -13.94 -13.22
N TYR A 52 -8.46 -14.89 -13.14
CA TYR A 52 -8.63 -16.10 -12.36
C TYR A 52 -8.78 -15.81 -10.86
N VAL A 53 -7.88 -15.01 -10.27
CA VAL A 53 -7.96 -14.70 -8.83
C VAL A 53 -9.17 -13.83 -8.50
N HIS A 54 -9.61 -12.98 -9.43
CA HIS A 54 -10.88 -12.27 -9.32
C HIS A 54 -12.05 -13.26 -9.23
N GLN A 55 -12.11 -14.24 -10.14
CA GLN A 55 -13.18 -15.24 -10.17
C GLN A 55 -13.19 -16.15 -8.93
N VAL A 56 -12.01 -16.51 -8.42
CA VAL A 56 -11.85 -17.29 -7.18
C VAL A 56 -12.06 -16.41 -5.93
N ASN A 57 -12.36 -15.12 -6.10
CA ASN A 57 -12.65 -14.17 -5.03
C ASN A 57 -11.48 -14.04 -4.02
N ARG A 58 -10.25 -14.01 -4.54
CA ARG A 58 -8.99 -13.79 -3.80
C ARG A 58 -8.51 -12.36 -4.02
N TRP A 59 -9.19 -11.43 -3.35
CA TRP A 59 -8.95 -10.00 -3.45
C TRP A 59 -7.49 -9.61 -3.14
N GLU A 60 -6.82 -10.29 -2.21
CA GLU A 60 -5.44 -9.99 -1.86
C GLU A 60 -4.48 -10.29 -3.03
N LEU A 61 -4.68 -11.42 -3.71
CA LEU A 61 -3.84 -11.80 -4.85
C LEU A 61 -4.10 -10.93 -6.08
N LEU A 62 -5.34 -10.45 -6.23
CA LEU A 62 -5.70 -9.51 -7.29
C LEU A 62 -4.85 -8.24 -7.22
N LEU A 63 -4.69 -7.66 -6.03
CA LEU A 63 -3.88 -6.46 -5.82
C LEU A 63 -2.38 -6.72 -6.10
N PHE A 64 -1.85 -7.83 -5.60
CA PHE A 64 -0.45 -8.21 -5.82
C PHE A 64 -0.14 -8.45 -7.30
N PHE A 65 -1.00 -9.18 -8.01
CA PHE A 65 -0.83 -9.40 -9.45
C PHE A 65 -1.06 -8.15 -10.28
N SER A 66 -1.97 -7.27 -9.87
CA SER A 66 -2.15 -5.97 -10.51
C SER A 66 -0.91 -5.09 -10.34
N GLY A 67 -0.29 -5.08 -9.16
CA GLY A 67 1.01 -4.43 -8.94
C GLY A 67 2.10 -4.99 -9.87
N PHE A 68 2.21 -6.31 -9.98
CA PHE A 68 3.16 -6.95 -10.90
C PHE A 68 2.89 -6.56 -12.37
N PHE A 69 1.63 -6.57 -12.78
CA PHE A 69 1.23 -6.15 -14.11
C PHE A 69 1.58 -4.70 -14.40
N LEU A 70 1.31 -3.77 -13.48
CA LEU A 70 1.67 -2.35 -13.62
C LEU A 70 3.18 -2.16 -13.75
N CYS A 71 3.99 -2.87 -12.95
CA CYS A 71 5.45 -2.83 -13.07
C CYS A 71 5.94 -3.32 -14.43
N GLU A 72 5.35 -4.39 -14.96
CA GLU A 72 5.71 -4.92 -16.29
C GLU A 72 5.34 -3.93 -17.42
N LEU A 73 4.21 -3.24 -17.31
CA LEU A 73 3.83 -2.18 -18.25
C LEU A 73 4.77 -0.98 -18.19
N ASP A 74 5.17 -0.57 -16.99
CA ASP A 74 6.08 0.54 -16.78
C ASP A 74 7.49 0.25 -17.34
N PHE A 75 8.02 -0.96 -17.09
CA PHE A 75 9.30 -1.40 -17.66
C PHE A 75 9.32 -1.30 -19.19
N ARG A 76 8.20 -1.66 -19.84
CA ARG A 76 8.05 -1.53 -21.29
C ARG A 76 7.94 -0.09 -21.74
N ARG A 77 7.18 0.75 -21.02
CA ARG A 77 7.07 2.17 -21.32
C ARG A 77 8.46 2.83 -21.35
N ARG A 78 9.34 2.46 -20.43
CA ARG A 78 10.72 2.95 -20.38
C ARG A 78 11.60 2.36 -21.47
N SER A 79 11.45 1.07 -21.76
CA SER A 79 12.22 0.40 -22.82
C SER A 79 11.88 0.94 -24.21
N SER A 80 10.65 1.40 -24.42
CA SER A 80 10.19 1.98 -25.69
C SER A 80 10.41 3.50 -25.79
N ALA A 81 10.77 4.18 -24.70
CA ALA A 81 11.08 5.60 -24.76
C ALA A 81 12.38 5.79 -25.57
N PRO A 82 12.41 6.68 -26.58
CA PRO A 82 13.62 6.91 -27.34
C PRO A 82 14.71 7.39 -26.40
N THR A 83 15.82 6.65 -26.33
CA THR A 83 17.05 7.08 -25.69
C THR A 83 17.42 8.42 -26.32
N THR A 84 17.13 9.51 -25.63
CA THR A 84 17.68 10.81 -25.99
C THR A 84 19.17 10.64 -25.82
N THR A 85 19.91 10.65 -26.94
CA THR A 85 21.36 10.55 -27.03
C THR A 85 22.00 11.57 -26.09
N SER A 86 22.20 11.19 -24.82
CA SER A 86 23.21 11.79 -23.98
C SER A 86 24.50 11.06 -24.35
N THR A 87 25.41 11.81 -24.94
CA THR A 87 26.80 11.44 -25.18
C THR A 87 27.40 10.88 -23.89
N SER A 88 27.39 9.56 -23.72
CA SER A 88 28.16 8.88 -22.68
C SER A 88 29.58 8.72 -23.19
N THR A 89 30.48 9.61 -22.76
CA THR A 89 31.86 9.21 -22.50
C THR A 89 31.83 8.02 -21.54
N SER A 90 32.36 6.91 -22.01
CA SER A 90 32.55 5.65 -21.32
C SER A 90 33.33 5.82 -20.01
N SER A 91 32.80 5.31 -18.89
CA SER A 91 33.52 4.41 -17.99
C SER A 91 32.77 4.11 -16.68
N SER A 92 32.90 2.86 -16.26
CA SER A 92 32.60 2.25 -14.95
C SER A 92 31.16 1.77 -14.68
N LEU A 93 31.05 0.45 -14.54
CA LEU A 93 29.98 -0.21 -13.81
C LEU A 93 30.09 0.20 -12.34
N SER A 94 29.12 0.96 -11.85
CA SER A 94 28.96 1.21 -10.41
C SER A 94 27.63 0.65 -9.91
N PRO A 95 27.56 0.17 -8.64
CA PRO A 95 26.45 -0.60 -8.13
C PRO A 95 25.19 0.26 -7.98
N ILE A 96 24.04 -0.40 -8.12
CA ILE A 96 22.69 0.14 -7.94
C ILE A 96 22.61 0.93 -6.61
N SER A 97 22.61 2.26 -6.72
CA SER A 97 22.32 3.17 -5.61
C SER A 97 20.81 3.43 -5.57
N PRO A 98 20.14 3.36 -4.40
CA PRO A 98 18.67 3.44 -4.30
C PRO A 98 18.10 4.87 -4.37
N THR A 99 18.84 5.83 -4.93
CA THR A 99 18.48 7.26 -4.91
C THR A 99 17.98 7.81 -6.24
N SER A 100 17.92 7.02 -7.31
CA SER A 100 17.23 7.43 -8.53
C SER A 100 15.72 7.23 -8.35
N PRO A 101 14.86 8.24 -8.63
CA PRO A 101 13.43 8.06 -8.57
C PRO A 101 13.07 6.96 -9.57
N VAL A 102 12.67 5.80 -9.06
CA VAL A 102 12.31 4.60 -9.83
C VAL A 102 11.09 4.85 -10.72
N PHE A 103 10.65 6.10 -10.95
CA PHE A 103 9.43 6.49 -11.65
C PHE A 103 9.48 7.84 -12.40
N SER A 104 10.66 8.44 -12.63
CA SER A 104 10.70 9.70 -13.40
C SER A 104 10.69 9.43 -14.91
N THR A 105 9.51 9.37 -15.52
CA THR A 105 9.39 9.51 -16.98
C THR A 105 9.08 10.96 -17.32
N THR A 106 10.09 11.70 -17.79
CA THR A 106 9.93 13.03 -18.40
C THR A 106 9.42 12.87 -19.83
N ILE A 107 8.29 12.19 -20.02
CA ILE A 107 7.57 12.26 -21.30
C ILE A 107 6.76 13.55 -21.24
N GLN A 108 6.91 14.40 -22.24
CA GLN A 108 6.11 15.60 -22.42
C GLN A 108 4.65 15.17 -22.66
N GLN A 109 3.94 14.86 -21.57
CA GLN A 109 2.59 14.33 -21.61
C GLN A 109 1.68 15.41 -22.18
N SER A 110 0.97 15.08 -23.25
CA SER A 110 -0.04 15.98 -23.79
C SER A 110 -1.06 16.31 -22.70
N ARG A 111 -1.65 17.52 -22.78
CA ARG A 111 -2.67 17.97 -21.82
C ARG A 111 -3.81 16.95 -21.66
N ALA A 112 -4.15 16.23 -22.73
CA ALA A 112 -5.16 15.16 -22.70
C ALA A 112 -4.78 14.00 -21.76
N TRP A 113 -3.53 13.52 -21.81
CA TRP A 113 -3.06 12.45 -20.92
C TRP A 113 -3.03 12.89 -19.46
N SER A 114 -2.62 14.13 -19.18
CA SER A 114 -2.67 14.69 -17.83
C SER A 114 -4.11 14.71 -17.29
N THR A 115 -5.09 15.14 -18.08
CA THR A 115 -6.51 15.09 -17.69
C THR A 115 -6.95 13.66 -17.39
N ILE A 116 -6.57 12.68 -18.22
CA ILE A 116 -6.91 11.27 -17.98
C ILE A 116 -6.35 10.78 -16.64
N TYR A 117 -5.10 11.11 -16.30
CA TYR A 117 -4.51 10.69 -15.03
C TYR A 117 -5.20 11.34 -13.83
N TYR A 118 -5.53 12.63 -13.89
CA TYR A 118 -6.31 13.28 -12.82
C TYR A 118 -7.69 12.68 -12.65
N MET A 119 -8.42 12.45 -13.75
CA MET A 119 -9.75 11.83 -13.70
C MET A 119 -9.68 10.40 -13.14
N THR A 120 -8.66 9.65 -13.54
CA THR A 120 -8.41 8.29 -13.03
C THR A 120 -8.09 8.31 -11.54
N PHE A 121 -7.29 9.28 -11.09
CA PHE A 121 -6.95 9.44 -9.68
C PHE A 121 -8.19 9.79 -8.83
N ILE A 122 -9.01 10.73 -9.29
CA ILE A 122 -10.27 11.11 -8.63
C ILE A 122 -11.24 9.91 -8.59
N LEU A 123 -11.35 9.17 -9.68
CA LEU A 123 -12.16 7.96 -9.74
C LEU A 123 -11.62 6.88 -8.77
N GLY A 124 -10.30 6.74 -8.68
CA GLY A 124 -9.64 5.86 -7.73
C GLY A 124 -9.94 6.22 -6.27
N LEU A 125 -9.90 7.51 -5.93
CA LEU A 125 -10.30 8.02 -4.60
C LEU A 125 -11.78 7.75 -4.32
N TYR A 126 -12.66 7.98 -5.30
CA TYR A 126 -14.07 7.70 -5.18
C TYR A 126 -14.32 6.21 -4.91
N PHE A 127 -13.71 5.31 -5.70
CA PHE A 127 -13.82 3.86 -5.51
C PHE A 127 -13.20 3.38 -4.19
N GLY A 128 -12.09 3.98 -3.76
CA GLY A 128 -11.47 3.74 -2.45
C GLY A 128 -12.34 4.15 -1.26
N SER A 129 -13.29 5.06 -1.48
CA SER A 129 -14.20 5.58 -0.45
C SER A 129 -15.50 4.77 -0.32
N GLN A 130 -15.50 3.51 -0.77
CA GLN A 130 -16.67 2.63 -0.64
C GLN A 130 -17.09 2.48 0.83
N PRO A 131 -18.36 2.73 1.18
CA PRO A 131 -18.89 2.44 2.50
C PRO A 131 -18.78 0.96 2.85
N ALA A 132 -18.22 0.67 4.03
CA ALA A 132 -18.07 -0.70 4.51
C ALA A 132 -19.41 -1.34 4.93
N ARG A 133 -20.39 -0.51 5.31
CA ARG A 133 -21.74 -0.93 5.72
C ARG A 133 -22.77 -0.14 4.94
N ASP A 134 -23.95 -0.75 4.76
CA ASP A 134 -25.13 -0.11 4.18
C ASP A 134 -24.86 0.57 2.83
N LEU A 135 -24.04 -0.09 2.00
CA LEU A 135 -23.64 0.38 0.67
C LEU A 135 -24.83 0.79 -0.20
N GLU A 136 -25.95 0.08 -0.06
CA GLU A 136 -27.18 0.30 -0.83
C GLU A 136 -27.92 1.59 -0.45
N HIS A 137 -27.68 2.10 0.76
CA HIS A 137 -28.30 3.31 1.28
C HIS A 137 -27.44 4.56 1.05
N ALA A 138 -26.16 4.39 0.72
CA ALA A 138 -25.27 5.50 0.47
C ALA A 138 -25.52 6.15 -0.91
N PRO A 139 -25.63 7.49 -0.98
CA PRO A 139 -25.82 8.20 -2.25
C PRO A 139 -24.63 7.93 -3.19
N GLY A 140 -24.92 7.70 -4.47
CA GLY A 140 -23.92 7.35 -5.49
C GLY A 140 -23.52 5.87 -5.51
N TRP A 141 -23.74 5.12 -4.42
CA TRP A 141 -23.32 3.72 -4.29
C TRP A 141 -24.43 2.71 -4.58
N LYS A 142 -25.70 3.11 -4.45
CA LYS A 142 -26.85 2.25 -4.75
C LYS A 142 -26.83 1.64 -6.15
N THR A 143 -26.36 2.38 -7.15
CA THR A 143 -26.23 1.88 -8.53
C THR A 143 -24.95 1.09 -8.72
N LEU A 144 -23.86 1.48 -8.06
CA LEU A 144 -22.59 0.75 -8.12
C LEU A 144 -22.66 -0.61 -7.43
N SER A 145 -23.46 -0.74 -6.37
CA SER A 145 -23.62 -2.00 -5.64
C SER A 145 -24.21 -3.12 -6.51
N THR A 146 -25.02 -2.77 -7.53
CA THR A 146 -25.59 -3.75 -8.46
C THR A 146 -24.57 -4.28 -9.47
N LEU A 147 -23.45 -3.57 -9.67
CA LEU A 147 -22.35 -3.99 -10.54
C LEU A 147 -21.41 -5.00 -9.86
N ILE A 148 -21.51 -5.17 -8.54
CA ILE A 148 -20.67 -6.12 -7.80
C ILE A 148 -21.15 -7.55 -8.14
N PRO A 149 -20.29 -8.41 -8.71
CA PRO A 149 -20.67 -9.79 -9.02
C PRO A 149 -21.11 -10.56 -7.77
N SER A 150 -22.09 -11.45 -7.91
CA SER A 150 -22.68 -12.20 -6.79
C SER A 150 -21.70 -13.13 -6.06
N HIS A 151 -20.64 -13.58 -6.73
CA HIS A 151 -19.61 -14.45 -6.16
C HIS A 151 -18.59 -13.71 -5.28
N ILE A 152 -18.57 -12.37 -5.32
CA ILE A 152 -17.62 -11.57 -4.54
C ILE A 152 -18.07 -11.45 -3.08
N ASN A 153 -17.20 -11.87 -2.18
CA ASN A 153 -17.40 -11.82 -0.73
C ASN A 153 -16.05 -11.65 -0.01
N PRO A 154 -15.84 -10.58 0.78
CA PRO A 154 -16.81 -9.59 1.19
C PRO A 154 -16.98 -8.45 0.17
N ARG A 155 -18.21 -7.95 0.03
CA ARG A 155 -18.60 -6.95 -1.00
C ARG A 155 -17.98 -5.57 -0.78
N ASP A 156 -17.63 -5.26 0.46
CA ASP A 156 -16.99 -4.00 0.88
C ASP A 156 -15.59 -3.80 0.28
N ARG A 157 -14.96 -4.86 -0.22
CA ARG A 157 -13.60 -4.79 -0.79
C ARG A 157 -13.56 -4.58 -2.29
N TYR A 158 -14.68 -4.75 -2.99
CA TYR A 158 -14.69 -4.79 -4.46
C TYR A 158 -14.19 -3.49 -5.10
N PHE A 159 -14.85 -2.35 -4.84
CA PHE A 159 -14.43 -1.07 -5.40
C PHE A 159 -13.13 -0.55 -4.78
N PRO A 160 -12.84 -0.72 -3.48
CA PRO A 160 -11.55 -0.33 -2.93
C PRO A 160 -10.36 -1.01 -3.61
N ASN A 161 -10.49 -2.28 -4.00
CA ASN A 161 -9.43 -2.96 -4.74
C ASN A 161 -9.21 -2.31 -6.11
N LEU A 162 -10.29 -2.03 -6.84
CA LEU A 162 -10.21 -1.32 -8.13
C LEU A 162 -9.63 0.09 -7.96
N GLY A 163 -10.09 0.81 -6.92
CA GLY A 163 -9.60 2.13 -6.55
C GLY A 163 -8.11 2.13 -6.28
N ALA A 164 -7.60 1.16 -5.53
CA ALA A 164 -6.17 1.00 -5.28
C ALA A 164 -5.37 0.84 -6.58
N VAL A 165 -5.82 -0.02 -7.51
CA VAL A 165 -5.15 -0.22 -8.80
C VAL A 165 -5.13 1.08 -9.63
N LEU A 166 -6.26 1.81 -9.68
CA LEU A 166 -6.36 3.08 -10.40
C LEU A 166 -5.48 4.18 -9.77
N LEU A 167 -5.42 4.26 -8.44
CA LEU A 167 -4.59 5.21 -7.71
C LEU A 167 -3.10 4.97 -7.98
N ILE A 168 -2.66 3.71 -7.91
CA ILE A 168 -1.26 3.36 -8.21
C ILE A 168 -0.93 3.64 -9.66
N TRP A 169 -1.81 3.28 -10.61
CA TRP A 169 -1.55 3.51 -12.04
C TRP A 169 -1.48 5.00 -12.39
N SER A 170 -2.40 5.81 -11.89
CA SER A 170 -2.42 7.26 -12.13
C SER A 170 -1.24 7.97 -11.47
N THR A 171 -0.92 7.64 -10.22
CA THR A 171 0.18 8.26 -9.48
C THR A 171 1.55 7.87 -10.05
N SER A 172 1.74 6.61 -10.44
CA SER A 172 2.98 6.14 -11.08
C SER A 172 3.19 6.69 -12.49
N SER A 173 2.11 7.11 -13.15
CA SER A 173 2.16 7.61 -14.53
C SER A 173 2.22 9.13 -14.65
N HIS A 174 1.96 9.90 -13.58
CA HIS A 174 1.85 11.37 -13.67
C HIS A 174 2.69 12.10 -12.60
N GLN A 175 3.71 12.83 -13.04
CA GLN A 175 4.69 13.49 -12.17
C GLN A 175 4.09 14.46 -11.14
N PRO A 176 3.10 15.32 -11.48
CA PRO A 176 2.48 16.20 -10.49
C PRO A 176 1.78 15.43 -9.36
N LEU A 177 1.06 14.35 -9.68
CA LEU A 177 0.44 13.50 -8.65
C LEU A 177 1.51 12.81 -7.80
N GLN A 178 2.56 12.30 -8.43
CA GLN A 178 3.68 11.69 -7.73
C GLN A 178 4.38 12.66 -6.78
N SER A 179 4.52 13.94 -7.16
CA SER A 179 5.25 14.94 -6.37
C SER A 179 4.70 15.13 -4.95
N VAL A 180 3.39 14.93 -4.77
CA VAL A 180 2.75 14.94 -3.46
C VAL A 180 3.30 13.79 -2.61
N PHE A 181 3.34 12.57 -3.15
CA PHE A 181 3.78 11.37 -2.43
C PHE A 181 5.29 11.27 -2.24
N THR A 182 6.09 12.00 -3.03
CA THR A 182 7.55 12.09 -2.86
C THR A 182 7.97 13.19 -1.89
N HIS A 183 7.03 13.94 -1.30
CA HIS A 183 7.34 14.95 -0.29
C HIS A 183 8.02 14.30 0.94
N PRO A 184 9.06 14.93 1.55
CA PRO A 184 9.84 14.33 2.63
C PRO A 184 9.03 13.84 3.82
N ILE A 185 7.97 14.58 4.20
CA ILE A 185 7.07 14.19 5.30
C ILE A 185 6.32 12.89 4.97
N ILE A 186 5.79 12.77 3.75
CA ILE A 186 5.04 11.58 3.33
C ILE A 186 5.98 10.38 3.18
N GLN A 187 7.21 10.61 2.70
CA GLN A 187 8.25 9.58 2.65
C GLN A 187 8.66 9.10 4.04
N TYR A 188 8.77 10.01 5.03
CA TYR A 188 9.01 9.64 6.42
C TYR A 188 7.88 8.78 6.97
N LEU A 189 6.62 9.19 6.77
CA LEU A 189 5.45 8.40 7.18
C LEU A 189 5.42 7.02 6.50
N GLY A 190 5.79 6.95 5.21
CA GLY A 190 5.94 5.70 4.48
C GLY A 190 7.03 4.81 5.08
N LYS A 191 8.17 5.38 5.48
CA LYS A 191 9.28 4.65 6.11
C LYS A 191 8.89 4.03 7.45
N ILE A 192 8.10 4.72 8.26
CA ILE A 192 7.62 4.21 9.56
C ILE A 192 6.29 3.46 9.46
N SER A 193 5.71 3.27 8.27
CA SER A 193 4.34 2.76 8.11
C SER A 193 4.12 1.36 8.69
N TYR A 194 5.06 0.43 8.48
CA TYR A 194 5.00 -0.91 9.06
C TYR A 194 5.15 -0.89 10.60
N PRO A 195 6.18 -0.23 11.18
CA PRO A 195 6.24 0.00 12.63
C PRO A 195 5.00 0.68 13.22
N LEU A 196 4.44 1.67 12.52
CA LEU A 196 3.22 2.38 12.92
C LEU A 196 2.04 1.42 12.98
N TYR A 197 1.88 0.58 11.95
CA TYR A 197 0.85 -0.45 11.89
C TYR A 197 1.00 -1.47 13.03
N LEU A 198 2.21 -1.89 13.39
CA LEU A 198 2.42 -2.79 14.53
C LEU A 198 2.15 -2.12 15.89
N MET A 199 2.62 -0.89 16.06
CA MET A 199 2.66 -0.26 17.38
C MET A 199 1.36 0.43 17.77
N HIS A 200 0.51 0.86 16.82
CA HIS A 200 -0.67 1.65 17.16
C HIS A 200 -1.65 0.90 18.07
N GLY A 201 -1.92 -0.40 17.83
CA GLY A 201 -2.78 -1.19 18.69
C GLY A 201 -2.22 -1.31 20.10
N ALA A 202 -0.93 -1.65 20.22
CA ALA A 202 -0.24 -1.75 21.50
C ALA A 202 -0.28 -0.43 22.29
N VAL A 203 -0.03 0.71 21.64
CA VAL A 203 -0.09 2.04 22.27
C VAL A 203 -1.51 2.39 22.71
N ILE A 204 -2.52 2.13 21.88
CA ILE A 204 -3.93 2.40 22.21
C ILE A 204 -4.35 1.57 23.43
N HIS A 205 -4.02 0.28 23.45
CA HIS A 205 -4.40 -0.63 24.53
C HIS A 205 -3.67 -0.36 25.85
N THR A 206 -2.43 0.12 25.81
CA THR A 206 -1.62 0.35 27.03
C THR A 206 -1.70 1.78 27.56
N LEU A 207 -1.68 2.79 26.69
CA LEU A 207 -1.62 4.21 27.05
C LEU A 207 -2.86 4.99 26.60
N GLY A 208 -3.44 4.63 25.45
CA GLY A 208 -4.52 5.40 24.84
C GLY A 208 -5.76 5.58 25.72
N TYR A 209 -6.23 4.50 26.34
CA TYR A 209 -7.37 4.58 27.25
C TYR A 209 -7.07 5.43 28.49
N GLY A 210 -5.87 5.32 29.06
CA GLY A 210 -5.44 6.13 30.20
C GLY A 210 -5.34 7.61 29.88
N ILE A 211 -4.79 7.96 28.71
CA ILE A 211 -4.71 9.35 28.23
C ILE A 211 -6.11 9.94 28.06
N MET A 212 -7.05 9.17 27.47
CA MET A 212 -8.42 9.62 27.28
C MET A 212 -9.13 9.87 28.62
N ASP A 213 -9.00 8.96 29.58
CA ASP A 213 -9.60 9.13 30.91
C ASP A 213 -9.02 10.33 31.65
N PHE A 214 -7.70 10.52 31.59
CA PHE A 214 -7.02 11.69 32.16
C PHE A 214 -7.51 13.01 31.56
N MET A 215 -7.64 13.08 30.23
CA MET A 215 -8.10 14.30 29.55
C MET A 215 -9.55 14.62 29.91
N TRP A 216 -10.43 13.62 29.95
CA TRP A 216 -11.82 13.86 30.36
C TRP A 216 -11.97 14.17 31.85
N ALA A 217 -11.11 13.62 32.72
CA ALA A 217 -11.08 13.99 34.14
C ALA A 217 -10.63 15.44 34.33
N SER A 218 -9.69 15.92 33.52
CA SER A 218 -9.14 17.28 33.61
C SER A 218 -10.06 18.35 33.00
N LEU A 219 -10.67 18.06 31.85
CA LEU A 219 -11.47 19.03 31.09
C LEU A 219 -12.96 19.04 31.49
N GLY A 220 -13.43 17.97 32.12
CA GLY A 220 -14.83 17.74 32.48
C GLY A 220 -15.63 17.09 31.34
N ARG A 221 -16.67 16.31 31.70
CA ARG A 221 -17.55 15.57 30.76
C ARG A 221 -18.94 16.19 30.65
N ASP A 222 -19.16 17.36 31.26
CA ASP A 222 -20.49 17.91 31.53
C ASP A 222 -21.18 18.47 30.28
N THR A 223 -20.42 18.77 29.22
CA THR A 223 -20.94 19.33 27.98
C THR A 223 -20.38 18.55 26.81
N VAL A 224 -21.19 18.37 25.76
CA VAL A 224 -20.77 17.72 24.50
C VAL A 224 -19.47 18.36 23.97
N LEU A 225 -19.40 19.70 23.97
CA LEU A 225 -18.21 20.42 23.51
C LEU A 225 -16.94 20.05 24.31
N LYS A 226 -17.02 19.98 25.65
CA LYS A 226 -15.88 19.60 26.50
C LYS A 226 -15.46 18.16 26.23
N LYS A 227 -16.42 17.26 26.02
CA LYS A 227 -16.16 15.86 25.67
C LYS A 227 -15.44 15.73 24.33
N GLU A 228 -15.89 16.44 23.31
CA GLU A 228 -15.28 16.43 21.96
C GLU A 228 -13.88 17.05 21.98
N ILE A 229 -13.68 18.16 22.70
CA ILE A 229 -12.34 18.76 22.86
C ILE A 229 -11.41 17.80 23.61
N GLY A 230 -11.87 17.18 24.70
CA GLY A 230 -11.10 16.19 25.45
C GLY A 230 -10.72 14.99 24.59
N PHE A 231 -11.64 14.51 23.75
CA PHE A 231 -11.37 13.45 22.77
C PHE A 231 -10.33 13.90 21.72
N GLY A 232 -10.48 15.09 21.14
CA GLY A 232 -9.55 15.62 20.14
C GLY A 232 -8.13 15.78 20.69
N VAL A 233 -7.99 16.33 21.91
CA VAL A 233 -6.69 16.47 22.57
C VAL A 233 -6.09 15.11 22.90
N ALA A 234 -6.87 14.17 23.43
CA ALA A 234 -6.40 12.81 23.70
C ALA A 234 -5.95 12.11 22.40
N ALA A 235 -6.71 12.24 21.31
CA ALA A 235 -6.36 11.66 20.01
C ALA A 235 -5.04 12.22 19.46
N VAL A 236 -4.82 13.54 19.56
CA VAL A 236 -3.54 14.16 19.16
C VAL A 236 -2.39 13.56 19.97
N TRP A 237 -2.52 13.44 21.29
CA TRP A 237 -1.49 12.84 22.13
C TRP A 237 -1.24 11.37 21.79
N VAL A 238 -2.29 10.58 21.58
CA VAL A 238 -2.16 9.17 21.17
C VAL A 238 -1.43 9.05 19.84
N VAL A 239 -1.75 9.90 18.85
CA VAL A 239 -1.05 9.92 17.56
C VAL A 239 0.43 10.28 17.73
N VAL A 240 0.76 11.31 18.52
CA VAL A 240 2.15 11.71 18.78
C VAL A 240 2.94 10.58 19.44
N VAL A 241 2.38 9.96 20.49
CA VAL A 241 3.03 8.83 21.18
C VAL A 241 3.17 7.62 20.25
N THR A 242 2.17 7.34 19.42
CA THR A 242 2.20 6.24 18.45
C THR A 242 3.29 6.45 17.40
N VAL A 243 3.38 7.65 16.82
CA VAL A 243 4.42 7.99 15.83
C VAL A 243 5.82 7.91 16.46
N TRP A 244 5.98 8.39 17.69
CA TRP A 244 7.24 8.32 18.41
C TRP A 244 7.65 6.87 18.72
N MET A 245 6.72 6.05 19.22
CA MET A 245 6.94 4.63 19.47
C MET A 245 7.26 3.84 18.18
N ALA A 246 6.58 4.17 17.08
CA ALA A 246 6.85 3.58 15.77
C ALA A 246 8.26 3.91 15.26
N ASP A 247 8.72 5.16 15.39
CA ASP A 247 10.09 5.54 15.01
C ASP A 247 11.14 4.85 15.89
N LEU A 248 10.88 4.71 17.20
CA LEU A 248 11.75 3.96 18.11
C LEU A 248 11.81 2.48 17.71
N PHE A 249 10.66 1.84 17.50
CA PHE A 249 10.58 0.44 17.07
C PHE A 249 11.31 0.22 15.74
N MET A 250 11.15 1.13 14.79
CA MET A 250 11.86 1.09 13.50
C MET A 250 13.38 1.04 13.70
N ARG A 251 13.92 1.89 14.58
CA ARG A 251 15.37 2.03 14.80
C ARG A 251 15.96 0.88 15.62
N VAL A 252 15.24 0.41 16.63
CA VAL A 252 15.73 -0.54 17.62
C VAL A 252 15.46 -1.99 17.22
N VAL A 253 14.35 -2.25 16.51
CA VAL A 253 13.91 -3.62 16.20
C VAL A 253 13.93 -3.89 14.71
N ASP A 254 13.19 -3.10 13.92
CA ASP A 254 12.96 -3.38 12.50
C ASP A 254 14.27 -3.28 11.68
N THR A 255 14.95 -2.14 11.74
CA THR A 255 16.19 -1.90 10.97
C THR A 255 17.29 -2.92 11.32
N PRO A 256 17.57 -3.23 12.60
CA PRO A 256 18.52 -4.28 12.96
C PRO A 256 18.12 -5.67 12.48
N THR A 257 16.83 -6.00 12.50
CA THR A 257 16.32 -7.29 12.00
C THR A 257 16.57 -7.46 10.51
N VAL A 258 16.32 -6.41 9.71
CA VAL A 258 16.63 -6.41 8.27
C VAL A 258 18.14 -6.55 8.02
N ARG A 259 18.98 -5.87 8.82
CA ARG A 259 20.45 -6.00 8.72
C ARG A 259 20.92 -7.41 9.04
N PHE A 260 20.33 -8.04 10.06
CA PHE A 260 20.62 -9.41 10.43
C PHE A 260 20.23 -10.38 9.30
N ALA A 261 19.04 -10.22 8.70
CA ALA A 261 18.61 -11.05 7.58
C ALA A 261 19.56 -10.93 6.37
N LYS A 262 19.97 -9.71 6.01
CA LYS A 262 20.95 -9.47 4.93
C LYS A 262 22.33 -10.06 5.22
N TRP A 263 22.78 -9.96 6.47
CA TRP A 263 24.03 -10.57 6.90
C TRP A 263 23.97 -12.09 6.76
N LEU A 264 22.86 -12.71 7.15
CA LEU A 264 22.65 -14.15 7.02
C LEU A 264 22.60 -14.58 5.55
N GLU A 265 21.88 -13.82 4.71
CA GLU A 265 21.83 -14.05 3.25
C GLU A 265 23.25 -14.09 2.66
N GLY A 266 24.09 -13.09 2.97
CA GLY A 266 25.47 -13.03 2.49
C GLY A 266 26.39 -14.15 3.02
N LYS A 267 26.00 -14.89 4.06
CA LYS A 267 26.69 -16.10 4.50
C LYS A 267 26.23 -17.36 3.77
N CYS A 268 25.03 -17.35 3.22
CA CYS A 268 24.41 -18.49 2.55
C CYS A 268 24.55 -18.46 1.02
N THR A 269 24.72 -17.28 0.42
CA THR A 269 24.97 -17.15 -1.01
C THR A 269 26.45 -17.34 -1.32
N MET A 270 26.78 -18.23 -2.27
CA MET A 270 28.13 -18.29 -2.81
C MET A 270 28.31 -17.11 -3.77
N GLU A 271 29.42 -16.39 -3.64
CA GLU A 271 29.84 -15.42 -4.67
C GLU A 271 30.10 -16.19 -5.97
N THR A 272 29.16 -16.11 -6.91
CA THR A 272 29.29 -16.59 -8.29
C THR A 272 29.56 -15.44 -9.23
#